data_AF-A0A5C5ZDK1-F1
#
_entry.id   AF-A0A5C5ZDK1-F1
#
_cell.length_a   1.000
_cell.length_b   1.000
_cell.length_c   1.000
_cell.angle_alpha   90.00
_cell.angle_beta   90.00
_cell.angle_gamma   90.00
#
_symmetry.space_group_name_H-M   'P 1'
#
loop_
_entity.id
_entity.type
_entity.pdbx_description
1 polymer ?
#
loop_
_entity_poly.entity_id
_entity_poly.type
_entity_poly.pdbx_seq_one_letter_code
_entity_poly.pdbx_strand_id
1 'polypeptide(L)'
;MRFWLIDAIEEFVPGERIVTHKNVAYSEEYLQDHFPEFPVLPGVFMLEAATQSAAWLLRLTDNYQHTIISLKEAKNIKYADFVSPGSRLTITAEIFKQDDREVGFKVTGKVGESTSLSGRIVLERYCLSDDDPAMIESDERLRTSLKKWSKAIVNPTLQATLGGA
;
A
#
# COMPACT_ATOMS: atom_id res chain seq x y z
N MET A 1 15.19 1.21 -9.97
CA MET A 1 13.82 1.31 -9.44
C MET A 1 13.66 0.72 -8.05
N ARG A 2 13.57 1.59 -7.03
CA ARG A 2 13.05 1.23 -5.70
C ARG A 2 11.52 1.19 -5.78
N PHE A 3 10.90 0.03 -5.58
CA PHE A 3 9.45 -0.15 -5.76
C PHE A 3 8.67 -0.01 -4.45
N TRP A 4 8.73 1.18 -3.85
CA TRP A 4 8.09 1.53 -2.59
C TRP A 4 7.41 2.89 -2.76
N LEU A 5 6.08 2.90 -2.71
CA LEU A 5 5.29 4.07 -3.10
C LEU A 5 4.59 4.75 -1.90
N ILE A 6 4.64 4.19 -0.70
CA ILE A 6 4.01 4.82 0.46
C ILE A 6 5.02 5.63 1.26
N ASP A 7 4.81 6.93 1.40
CA ASP A 7 5.72 7.80 2.14
C ASP A 7 5.37 7.85 3.63
N ALA A 8 4.07 7.82 3.98
CA ALA A 8 3.67 7.61 5.36
C ALA A 8 2.25 7.07 5.52
N ILE A 9 1.99 6.55 6.72
CA ILE A 9 0.67 6.19 7.25
C ILE A 9 0.18 7.32 8.16
N GLU A 10 -1.01 7.85 7.88
CA GLU A 10 -1.64 8.96 8.60
C GLU A 10 -2.65 8.47 9.63
N GLU A 11 -3.48 7.50 9.23
CA GLU A 11 -4.51 6.91 10.07
C GLU A 11 -4.48 5.40 9.92
N PHE A 12 -4.76 4.69 11.01
CA PHE A 12 -4.79 3.24 11.03
C PHE A 12 -5.83 2.77 12.06
N VAL A 13 -6.76 1.94 11.60
CA VAL A 13 -7.74 1.23 12.42
C VAL A 13 -7.56 -0.27 12.12
N PRO A 14 -7.00 -1.06 13.05
CA PRO A 14 -6.72 -2.47 12.84
C PRO A 14 -7.94 -3.23 12.31
N GLY A 15 -7.77 -3.99 11.23
CA GLY A 15 -8.83 -4.82 10.66
C GLY A 15 -9.94 -4.06 9.93
N GLU A 16 -9.87 -2.73 9.81
CA GLU A 16 -10.93 -1.93 9.20
C GLU A 16 -10.41 -1.01 8.08
N ARG A 17 -9.50 -0.09 8.40
CA ARG A 17 -9.13 1.02 7.49
C ARG A 17 -7.72 1.53 7.71
N ILE A 18 -7.09 1.98 6.62
CA ILE A 18 -5.83 2.74 6.65
C ILE A 18 -5.90 3.95 5.73
N VAL A 19 -5.23 5.03 6.13
CA VAL A 19 -4.97 6.20 5.28
C VAL A 19 -3.47 6.39 5.16
N THR A 20 -2.99 6.50 3.93
CA THR A 20 -1.59 6.69 3.59
C THR A 20 -1.44 7.84 2.60
N HIS A 21 -0.20 8.26 2.33
CA HIS A 21 0.06 9.14 1.19
C HIS A 21 1.28 8.74 0.38
N LYS A 22 1.17 9.03 -0.92
CA LYS A 22 2.25 9.02 -1.92
C LYS A 22 2.50 10.47 -2.35
N ASN A 23 3.68 10.99 -2.07
CA ASN A 23 4.18 12.22 -2.66
C ASN A 23 4.72 11.90 -4.06
N VAL A 24 4.35 12.71 -5.03
CA VAL A 24 4.85 12.59 -6.41
C VAL A 24 5.96 13.62 -6.59
N ALA A 25 7.21 13.17 -6.45
CA ALA A 25 8.37 14.04 -6.60
C ALA A 25 8.82 14.06 -8.07
N TYR A 26 9.13 15.24 -8.61
CA TYR A 26 9.60 15.38 -10.00
C TYR A 26 10.88 14.56 -10.28
N SER A 27 11.69 14.31 -9.24
CA SER A 27 12.92 13.52 -9.32
C SER A 27 12.71 12.01 -9.48
N GLU A 28 11.46 11.52 -9.46
CA GLU A 28 11.20 10.09 -9.61
C GLU A 28 11.49 9.61 -11.04
N GLU A 29 12.30 8.55 -11.13
CA GLU A 29 12.90 8.03 -12.37
C GLU A 29 11.87 7.83 -13.50
N TYR A 30 10.69 7.29 -13.18
CA TYR A 30 9.66 6.99 -14.17
C TYR A 30 8.95 8.21 -14.77
N LEU A 31 9.04 9.39 -14.14
CA LEU A 31 8.39 10.61 -14.65
C LEU A 31 9.16 11.22 -15.82
N GLN A 32 10.43 10.84 -16.01
CA GLN A 32 11.23 11.27 -17.16
C GLN A 32 10.62 10.78 -18.47
N ASP A 33 10.00 9.60 -18.44
CA ASP A 33 9.42 8.95 -19.62
C ASP A 33 7.89 8.94 -19.62
N HIS A 34 7.24 9.44 -18.56
CA HIS A 34 5.77 9.39 -18.41
C HIS A 34 5.16 10.74 -17.97
N PHE A 35 5.05 11.73 -18.83
CA PHE A 35 5.67 11.85 -20.16
C PHE A 35 6.65 13.03 -20.15
N PRO A 36 7.69 13.06 -21.01
CA PRO A 36 8.74 14.08 -20.94
C PRO A 36 8.24 15.55 -20.87
N GLU A 37 7.18 15.88 -21.61
CA GLU A 37 6.58 17.23 -21.63
C GLU A 37 5.37 17.37 -20.69
N PHE A 38 4.87 16.26 -20.15
CA PHE A 38 3.69 16.21 -19.29
C PHE A 38 3.85 15.10 -18.24
N PRO A 39 4.73 15.31 -17.24
CA PRO A 39 5.01 14.29 -16.23
C PRO A 39 3.78 14.08 -15.35
N VAL A 40 3.33 12.83 -15.29
CA VAL A 40 2.18 12.40 -14.50
C VAL A 40 2.45 11.02 -13.91
N LEU A 41 2.02 10.80 -12.67
CA LEU A 41 2.10 9.50 -12.03
C LEU A 41 1.35 8.47 -12.89
N PRO A 42 2.02 7.38 -13.34
CA PRO A 42 1.35 6.31 -14.06
C PRO A 42 0.17 5.77 -13.27
N GLY A 43 -0.98 5.56 -13.92
CA GLY A 43 -2.18 5.04 -13.24
C GLY A 43 -1.92 3.71 -12.54
N VAL A 44 -1.07 2.85 -13.12
CA VAL A 44 -0.63 1.60 -12.49
C VAL A 44 0.12 1.81 -11.17
N PHE A 45 0.82 2.93 -10.99
CA PHE A 45 1.48 3.27 -9.73
C PHE A 45 0.52 3.88 -8.72
N MET A 46 -0.56 4.51 -9.16
CA MET A 46 -1.67 4.86 -8.27
C MET A 46 -2.33 3.59 -7.70
N LEU A 47 -2.59 2.60 -8.57
CA LEU A 47 -3.12 1.30 -8.15
C LEU A 47 -2.14 0.56 -7.24
N GLU A 48 -0.85 0.53 -7.57
CA GLU A 48 0.17 -0.09 -6.73
C GLU A 48 0.26 0.58 -5.36
N ALA A 49 0.21 1.91 -5.28
CA ALA A 49 0.19 2.61 -4.00
C ALA A 49 -1.07 2.22 -3.18
N ALA A 50 -2.22 2.03 -3.84
CA ALA A 50 -3.42 1.50 -3.17
C ALA A 50 -3.24 0.06 -2.67
N THR A 51 -2.64 -0.81 -3.47
CA THR A 51 -2.28 -2.19 -3.10
C THR A 51 -1.34 -2.20 -1.90
N GLN A 52 -0.26 -1.40 -1.92
CA GLN A 52 0.70 -1.31 -0.81
C GLN A 52 0.03 -0.78 0.46
N SER A 53 -0.87 0.20 0.35
CA SER A 53 -1.63 0.72 1.49
C SER A 53 -2.47 -0.37 2.13
N ALA A 54 -3.28 -1.09 1.35
CA ALA A 54 -4.08 -2.20 1.83
C ALA A 54 -3.22 -3.33 2.43
N ALA A 55 -2.06 -3.62 1.83
CA ALA A 55 -1.13 -4.61 2.36
C ALA A 55 -0.50 -4.18 3.70
N TRP A 56 -0.26 -2.88 3.91
CA TRP A 56 0.18 -2.34 5.19
C TRP A 56 -0.89 -2.46 6.27
N LEU A 57 -2.16 -2.25 5.94
CA LEU A 57 -3.28 -2.49 6.85
C LEU A 57 -3.25 -3.93 7.37
N LEU A 58 -3.09 -4.92 6.49
CA LEU A 58 -3.03 -6.34 6.87
C LEU A 58 -1.83 -6.65 7.76
N ARG A 59 -0.61 -6.28 7.32
CA ARG A 59 0.64 -6.55 8.06
C ARG A 59 0.62 -5.98 9.47
N LEU A 60 0.09 -4.78 9.64
CA LEU A 60 0.02 -4.14 10.95
C LEU A 60 -1.09 -4.73 11.83
N THR A 61 -2.20 -5.16 11.22
CA THR A 61 -3.34 -5.76 11.95
C THR A 61 -2.97 -7.13 12.52
N ASP A 62 -2.30 -7.98 11.75
CA ASP A 62 -1.97 -9.36 12.14
C ASP A 62 -0.54 -9.53 12.69
N ASN A 63 0.15 -8.43 12.95
CA ASN A 63 1.55 -8.42 13.41
C ASN A 63 2.49 -9.22 12.49
N TYR A 64 2.38 -8.99 11.18
CA TYR A 64 3.24 -9.60 10.14
C TYR A 64 3.14 -11.12 10.11
N GLN A 65 1.95 -11.66 10.37
CA GLN A 65 1.70 -13.10 10.32
C GLN A 65 2.03 -13.63 8.92
N HIS A 66 1.58 -12.92 7.89
CA HIS A 66 1.80 -13.24 6.47
C HIS A 66 2.96 -12.41 5.90
N THR A 67 3.89 -13.06 5.21
CA THR A 67 5.08 -12.40 4.64
C THR A 67 4.81 -11.88 3.24
N ILE A 68 4.00 -12.61 2.47
CA ILE A 68 3.58 -12.26 1.13
C ILE A 68 2.14 -11.76 1.17
N ILE A 69 1.93 -10.62 0.52
CA ILE A 69 0.62 -10.09 0.24
C ILE A 69 0.66 -9.59 -1.21
N SER A 70 -0.12 -10.22 -2.08
CA SER A 70 -0.12 -9.96 -3.52
C SER A 70 -1.49 -9.47 -3.99
N LEU A 71 -1.49 -8.64 -5.04
CA LEU A 71 -2.73 -8.25 -5.71
C LEU A 71 -3.26 -9.43 -6.53
N LYS A 72 -4.47 -9.89 -6.22
CA LYS A 72 -5.15 -10.99 -6.93
C LYS A 72 -6.19 -10.48 -7.94
N GLU A 73 -6.96 -9.47 -7.57
CA GLU A 73 -7.99 -8.89 -8.43
C GLU A 73 -8.00 -7.37 -8.30
N ALA A 74 -8.21 -6.68 -9.42
CA ALA A 74 -8.56 -5.26 -9.45
C ALA A 74 -9.87 -5.10 -10.24
N LYS A 75 -10.89 -4.52 -9.61
CA LYS A 75 -12.25 -4.46 -10.14
C LYS A 75 -12.80 -3.04 -10.09
N ASN A 76 -13.40 -2.63 -11.20
CA ASN A 76 -13.99 -1.30 -11.37
C ASN A 76 -13.02 -0.17 -11.00
N ILE A 77 -11.75 -0.31 -11.37
CA ILE A 77 -10.76 0.75 -11.18
C ILE A 77 -11.09 1.90 -12.13
N LYS A 78 -11.22 3.10 -11.58
CA LYS A 78 -11.45 4.34 -12.31
C LYS A 78 -10.33 5.33 -12.01
N TYR A 79 -9.76 5.90 -13.07
CA TYR A 79 -8.81 7.00 -13.01
C TYR A 79 -9.54 8.26 -13.47
N ALA A 80 -9.75 9.19 -12.56
CA ALA A 80 -10.59 10.37 -12.80
C ALA A 80 -9.77 11.63 -13.10
N ASP A 81 -8.58 11.76 -12.49
CA ASP A 81 -7.69 12.91 -12.67
C ASP A 81 -6.23 12.46 -12.72
N PHE A 82 -5.40 13.24 -13.43
CA PHE A 82 -3.95 13.08 -13.41
C PHE A 82 -3.36 13.55 -12.08
N VAL A 83 -2.32 12.86 -11.63
CA VAL A 83 -1.55 13.25 -10.45
C VAL A 83 -0.16 13.68 -10.92
N SER A 84 0.12 14.98 -10.86
CA SER A 84 1.36 15.59 -11.35
C SER A 84 2.43 15.72 -10.25
N PRO A 85 3.70 15.94 -10.62
CA PRO A 85 4.75 16.32 -9.67
C PRO A 85 4.32 17.45 -8.72
N GLY A 86 4.69 17.33 -7.45
CA GLY A 86 4.27 18.23 -6.37
C GLY A 86 2.94 17.85 -5.71
N SER A 87 2.19 16.91 -6.29
CA SER A 87 0.95 16.42 -5.68
C SER A 87 1.23 15.46 -4.53
N ARG A 88 0.30 15.46 -3.57
CA ARG A 88 0.17 14.43 -2.53
C ARG A 88 -1.08 13.62 -2.81
N LEU A 89 -0.90 12.37 -3.19
CA LEU A 89 -1.98 11.41 -3.38
C LEU A 89 -2.29 10.73 -2.04
N THR A 90 -3.36 11.13 -1.39
CA THR A 90 -3.87 10.51 -0.17
C THR A 90 -4.72 9.31 -0.53
N ILE A 91 -4.38 8.15 0.02
CA ILE A 91 -5.01 6.88 -0.30
C ILE A 91 -5.73 6.35 0.93
N THR A 92 -6.99 5.99 0.76
CA THR A 92 -7.78 5.27 1.77
C THR A 92 -8.04 3.86 1.26
N ALA A 93 -7.77 2.86 2.10
CA ALA A 93 -8.13 1.47 1.86
C ALA A 93 -8.97 0.94 3.02
N GLU A 94 -10.15 0.39 2.71
CA GLU A 94 -11.14 -0.09 3.68
C GLU A 94 -11.52 -1.54 3.35
N ILE A 95 -11.45 -2.42 4.35
CA ILE A 95 -11.87 -3.83 4.21
C ILE A 95 -13.39 -3.88 4.01
N PHE A 96 -13.85 -4.64 3.01
CA PHE A 96 -15.29 -4.91 2.83
C PHE A 96 -15.63 -6.40 2.86
N LYS A 97 -14.64 -7.29 2.73
CA LYS A 97 -14.76 -8.73 2.91
C LYS A 97 -13.40 -9.31 3.27
N GLN A 98 -13.37 -10.38 4.05
CA GLN A 98 -12.16 -11.13 4.31
C GLN A 98 -12.48 -12.60 4.61
N ASP A 99 -11.56 -13.45 4.21
CA ASP A 99 -11.41 -14.83 4.69
C ASP A 99 -9.94 -15.06 5.08
N ASP A 100 -9.55 -16.32 5.31
CA ASP A 100 -8.19 -16.66 5.75
C ASP A 100 -7.13 -16.25 4.73
N ARG A 101 -7.42 -16.37 3.43
CA ARG A 101 -6.46 -16.22 2.33
C ARG A 101 -6.64 -14.91 1.56
N GLU A 102 -7.87 -14.46 1.35
CA GLU A 102 -8.22 -13.32 0.52
C GLU A 102 -8.90 -12.20 1.32
N VAL A 103 -8.50 -10.96 1.03
CA VAL A 103 -9.09 -9.77 1.64
C VAL A 103 -9.46 -8.76 0.57
N GLY A 104 -10.73 -8.35 0.55
CA GLY A 104 -11.26 -7.36 -0.37
C GLY A 104 -11.26 -5.96 0.22
N PHE A 105 -10.76 -4.99 -0.54
CA PHE A 105 -10.70 -3.58 -0.18
C PHE A 105 -11.48 -2.69 -1.13
N LYS A 106 -12.16 -1.68 -0.59
CA LYS A 106 -12.53 -0.48 -1.34
C LYS A 106 -11.36 0.49 -1.23
N VAL A 107 -10.93 1.04 -2.37
CA VAL A 107 -9.79 1.96 -2.40
C VAL A 107 -10.20 3.27 -3.07
N THR A 108 -9.72 4.38 -2.50
CA THR A 108 -9.87 5.72 -3.06
C THR A 108 -8.54 6.46 -2.94
N GLY A 109 -8.11 7.13 -4.00
CA GLY A 109 -6.97 8.04 -4.02
C GLY A 109 -7.42 9.46 -4.35
N LYS A 110 -7.05 10.43 -3.52
CA LYS A 110 -7.41 11.85 -3.68
C LYS A 110 -6.20 12.77 -3.71
N VAL A 111 -6.31 13.86 -4.45
CA VAL A 111 -5.40 15.02 -4.37
C VAL A 111 -6.23 16.20 -3.88
N GLY A 112 -6.00 16.62 -2.64
CA GLY A 112 -6.93 17.52 -1.94
C GLY A 112 -8.31 16.87 -1.83
N GLU A 113 -9.35 17.58 -2.28
CA GLU A 113 -10.73 17.08 -2.27
C GLU A 113 -11.08 16.24 -3.52
N SER A 114 -10.30 16.36 -4.60
CA SER A 114 -10.58 15.71 -5.88
C SER A 114 -10.19 14.24 -5.85
N THR A 115 -11.07 13.38 -6.36
CA THR A 115 -10.80 11.94 -6.47
C THR A 115 -10.06 11.65 -7.76
N SER A 116 -8.86 11.08 -7.67
CA SER A 116 -8.03 10.69 -8.83
C SER A 116 -8.09 9.19 -9.11
N LEU A 117 -8.28 8.35 -8.09
CA LEU A 117 -8.42 6.89 -8.19
C LEU A 117 -9.61 6.41 -7.36
N SER A 118 -10.38 5.46 -7.86
CA SER A 118 -11.30 4.68 -7.03
C SER A 118 -11.50 3.28 -7.58
N GLY A 119 -11.88 2.33 -6.72
CA GLY A 119 -12.24 1.00 -7.16
C GLY A 119 -12.22 -0.03 -6.03
N ARG A 120 -12.13 -1.30 -6.41
CA ARG A 120 -11.97 -2.40 -5.46
C ARG A 120 -10.78 -3.26 -5.85
N ILE A 121 -10.05 -3.74 -4.85
CA ILE A 121 -8.97 -4.70 -5.02
C ILE A 121 -9.19 -5.90 -4.11
N VAL A 122 -8.68 -7.06 -4.49
CA VAL A 122 -8.57 -8.24 -3.63
C VAL A 122 -7.10 -8.57 -3.49
N LEU A 123 -6.64 -8.67 -2.25
CA LEU A 123 -5.31 -9.12 -1.92
C LEU A 123 -5.36 -10.56 -1.44
N GLU A 124 -4.35 -11.34 -1.80
CA GLU A 124 -4.08 -12.67 -1.27
C GLU A 124 -2.90 -12.59 -0.29
N ARG A 125 -2.97 -13.27 0.86
CA ARG A 125 -1.95 -13.25 1.93
C ARG A 125 -1.47 -14.64 2.29
N TYR A 126 -0.16 -14.83 2.45
CA TYR A 126 0.45 -16.13 2.73
C TYR A 126 1.90 -16.04 3.20
N CYS A 127 2.46 -17.18 3.61
CA CYS A 127 3.89 -17.35 3.83
C CYS A 127 4.51 -18.14 2.67
N LEU A 128 5.77 -17.86 2.32
CA LEU A 128 6.46 -18.67 1.30
C LEU A 128 6.58 -20.14 1.76
N SER A 129 6.72 -20.34 3.07
CA SER A 129 6.75 -21.66 3.70
C SER A 129 5.44 -22.45 3.67
N ASP A 130 4.32 -21.83 3.28
CA ASP A 130 3.06 -22.55 3.07
C ASP A 130 3.17 -23.52 1.88
N ASP A 131 3.90 -23.12 0.83
CA ASP A 131 4.11 -23.90 -0.38
C ASP A 131 5.43 -24.72 -0.35
N ASP A 132 6.49 -24.15 0.24
CA ASP A 132 7.81 -24.80 0.36
C ASP A 132 8.40 -24.61 1.76
N PRO A 133 8.40 -25.65 2.63
CA PRO A 133 8.97 -25.57 3.97
C PRO A 133 10.43 -25.11 4.04
N ALA A 134 11.21 -25.22 2.95
CA ALA A 134 12.58 -24.70 2.90
C ALA A 134 12.65 -23.15 2.97
N MET A 135 11.51 -22.45 2.79
CA MET A 135 11.44 -20.99 2.75
C MET A 135 11.24 -20.32 4.12
N ILE A 136 11.21 -21.08 5.22
CA ILE A 136 11.01 -20.54 6.59
C ILE A 136 12.01 -19.41 6.91
N GLU A 137 13.30 -19.61 6.61
CA GLU A 137 14.32 -18.58 6.84
C GLU A 137 14.07 -17.31 6.01
N SER A 138 13.57 -17.48 4.78
CA SER A 138 13.21 -16.35 3.91
C SER A 138 12.02 -15.59 4.49
N ASP A 139 11.02 -16.28 5.02
CA ASP A 139 9.90 -15.64 5.70
C ASP A 139 10.35 -14.84 6.94
N GLU A 140 11.25 -15.39 7.76
CA GLU A 140 11.82 -14.67 8.90
C GLU A 140 12.60 -13.40 8.50
N ARG A 141 13.40 -13.48 7.44
CA ARG A 141 14.12 -12.32 6.88
C ARG A 141 13.16 -11.26 6.34
N LEU A 142 12.08 -11.67 5.68
CA LEU A 142 11.03 -10.77 5.19
C LEU A 142 10.32 -10.08 6.35
N ARG A 143 9.88 -10.82 7.38
CA ARG A 143 9.25 -10.23 8.59
C ARG A 143 10.15 -9.20 9.24
N THR A 144 11.45 -9.51 9.38
CA THR A 144 12.44 -8.59 9.96
C THR A 144 12.56 -7.31 9.13
N SER A 145 12.64 -7.44 7.81
CA SER A 145 12.75 -6.30 6.89
C SER A 145 11.48 -5.43 6.90
N LEU A 146 10.30 -6.06 6.88
CA LEU A 146 9.01 -5.38 6.95
C LEU A 146 8.85 -4.61 8.26
N LYS A 147 9.19 -5.21 9.40
CA LYS A 147 9.20 -4.55 10.73
C LYS A 147 10.21 -3.39 10.80
N LYS A 148 11.33 -3.48 10.08
CA LYS A 148 12.29 -2.38 9.96
C LYS A 148 11.71 -1.23 9.14
N TRP A 149 11.08 -1.53 7.99
CA TRP A 149 10.56 -0.50 7.10
C TRP A 149 9.31 0.19 7.61
N SER A 150 8.44 -0.51 8.36
CA SER A 150 7.28 0.12 8.97
C SER A 150 7.66 1.28 9.89
N LYS A 151 8.78 1.18 10.61
CA LYS A 151 9.31 2.29 11.43
C LYS A 151 9.64 3.56 10.63
N ALA A 152 9.85 3.45 9.32
CA ALA A 152 10.14 4.58 8.46
C ALA A 152 8.87 5.28 7.92
N ILE A 153 7.73 4.59 7.88
CA ILE A 153 6.47 5.12 7.30
C ILE A 153 5.35 5.30 8.31
N VAL A 154 5.39 4.60 9.44
CA VAL A 154 4.46 4.84 10.55
C VAL A 154 4.91 6.11 11.25
N ASN A 155 4.07 7.13 11.30
CA ASN A 155 4.41 8.37 12.00
C ASN A 155 4.64 8.12 13.51
N PRO A 156 5.45 8.95 14.21
CA PRO A 156 5.79 8.70 15.61
C PRO A 156 4.56 8.60 16.54
N THR A 157 3.49 9.33 16.25
CA THR A 157 2.24 9.32 17.00
C THR A 157 1.53 7.96 16.92
N LEU A 158 1.49 7.34 15.74
CA LEU A 158 0.96 6.00 15.51
C LEU A 158 1.88 4.92 16.08
N GLN A 159 3.20 5.11 16.05
CA GLN A 159 4.15 4.15 16.65
C GLN A 159 3.88 3.95 18.14
N ALA A 160 3.55 5.02 18.88
CA ALA A 160 3.21 4.94 20.29
C ALA A 160 1.92 4.13 20.55
N THR A 161 0.98 4.16 19.60
CA THR A 161 -0.29 3.41 19.69
C THR A 161 -0.09 1.93 19.35
N LEU A 162 0.81 1.62 18.40
CA LEU A 162 1.13 0.25 17.98
C LEU A 162 2.10 -0.48 18.91
N GLY A 163 2.94 0.25 19.66
CA GLY A 163 3.92 -0.31 20.59
C GLY A 163 3.39 -0.59 22.00
N GLY A 164 2.11 -0.30 22.26
CA GLY A 164 1.44 -0.48 23.56
C GLY A 164 0.55 -1.73 23.67
N ALA A 165 0.55 -2.60 22.65
CA ALA A 165 -0.21 -3.85 22.62
C ALA A 165 0.69 -5.07 22.88
#